data_AF-A0A848VT95-F1
#
_entry.id   AF-A0A848VT95-F1
#
_cell.length_a   1.000
_cell.length_b   1.000
_cell.length_c   1.000
_cell.angle_alpha   90.00
_cell.angle_beta   90.00
_cell.angle_gamma   90.00
#
_symmetry.space_group_name_H-M   'P 1'
#
loop_
_entity.id
_entity.type
_entity.pdbx_description
1 polymer ?
#
loop_
_entity_poly.entity_id
_entity_poly.type
_entity_poly.pdbx_seq_one_letter_code
_entity_poly.pdbx_strand_id
1 'polypeptide(L)'
;QTGGPSSFDVAVVAPDGASIRPIGALPITLEKGEMKRIEAFVVIDPSSVENGVAQATFELSFGTGGTERFDFPILGPSGPGQTR
;
A
#
# COMPACT_ATOMS: atom_id res chain seq x y z
N GLN A 1 14.37 0.26 7.40
CA GLN A 1 15.69 0.92 7.38
C GLN A 1 16.50 0.32 6.24
N THR A 2 17.09 1.13 5.36
CA THR A 2 17.84 0.65 4.19
C THR A 2 19.34 0.52 4.51
N GLY A 3 20.03 -0.45 3.90
CA GLY A 3 21.48 -0.65 4.03
C GLY A 3 22.34 0.39 3.28
N GLY A 4 21.72 1.16 2.39
CA GLY A 4 22.31 2.21 1.54
C GLY A 4 21.21 3.10 0.93
N PRO A 5 21.57 4.11 0.12
CA PRO A 5 20.61 4.92 -0.61
C PRO A 5 19.72 4.05 -1.50
N SER A 6 18.43 4.37 -1.55
CA SER A 6 17.42 3.55 -2.22
C SER A 6 16.35 4.44 -2.85
N SER A 7 15.77 3.98 -3.95
CA SER A 7 14.59 4.60 -4.56
C SER A 7 13.58 3.52 -4.91
N PHE A 8 12.30 3.75 -4.61
CA PHE A 8 11.24 2.79 -4.87
C PHE A 8 9.92 3.44 -5.26
N ASP A 9 9.16 2.72 -6.08
CA ASP A 9 7.75 2.96 -6.33
C ASP A 9 6.89 2.12 -5.38
N VAL A 10 5.68 2.57 -5.10
CA VAL A 10 4.69 1.84 -4.29
C VAL A 10 3.43 1.59 -5.10
N ALA A 11 2.96 0.35 -5.09
CA ALA A 11 1.72 -0.08 -5.69
C ALA A 11 0.86 -0.84 -4.67
N VAL A 12 -0.45 -0.88 -4.90
CA VAL A 12 -1.34 -1.87 -4.29
C VAL A 12 -1.68 -2.88 -5.38
N VAL A 13 -1.39 -4.17 -5.13
CA VAL A 13 -1.52 -5.25 -6.11
C VAL A 13 -2.64 -6.23 -5.77
N ALA A 14 -3.18 -6.14 -4.56
CA ALA A 14 -4.39 -6.85 -4.15
C ALA A 14 -5.22 -5.95 -3.21
N PRO A 15 -6.55 -6.06 -3.19
CA PRO A 15 -7.37 -6.90 -4.08
C PRO A 15 -7.35 -6.42 -5.54
N ASP A 16 -7.81 -7.25 -6.46
CA ASP A 16 -7.93 -6.87 -7.87
C ASP A 16 -8.75 -5.58 -8.03
N GLY A 17 -8.29 -4.68 -8.91
CA GLY A 17 -8.91 -3.37 -9.11
C GLY A 17 -8.59 -2.34 -8.04
N ALA A 18 -7.80 -2.68 -7.01
CA ALA A 18 -7.28 -1.69 -6.07
C ALA A 18 -6.35 -0.71 -6.79
N SER A 19 -6.35 0.54 -6.32
CA SER A 19 -5.39 1.56 -6.76
C SER A 19 -4.89 2.38 -5.58
N ILE A 20 -3.65 2.84 -5.69
CA ILE A 20 -3.00 3.69 -4.70
C ILE A 20 -2.70 5.06 -5.32
N ARG A 21 -2.87 6.10 -4.51
CA ARG A 21 -2.48 7.48 -4.84
C ARG A 21 -1.56 8.00 -3.74
N PRO A 22 -0.25 7.83 -3.89
CA PRO A 22 0.72 8.41 -2.96
C PRO A 22 0.62 9.93 -2.93
N ILE A 23 0.76 10.51 -1.75
CA ILE A 23 0.83 11.95 -1.54
C ILE A 23 2.30 12.34 -1.63
N GLY A 24 2.66 13.12 -2.66
CA GLY A 24 4.03 13.56 -2.91
C GLY A 24 4.61 12.99 -4.21
N ALA A 25 5.94 13.06 -4.34
CA ALA A 25 6.65 12.63 -5.53
C ALA A 25 6.97 11.14 -5.51
N LEU A 26 6.87 10.51 -6.68
CA LEU A 26 7.41 9.19 -6.99
C LEU A 26 8.54 9.33 -8.04
N PRO A 27 9.56 8.47 -8.02
CA PRO A 27 9.80 7.43 -7.00
C PRO A 27 10.27 8.05 -5.68
N ILE A 28 10.17 7.29 -4.59
CA ILE A 28 10.49 7.74 -3.24
C ILE A 28 11.94 7.44 -2.95
N THR A 29 12.74 8.48 -2.73
CA THR A 29 14.17 8.35 -2.39
C THR A 29 14.37 8.31 -0.87
N LEU A 30 15.21 7.38 -0.42
CA LEU A 30 15.70 7.25 0.95
C LEU A 30 17.22 7.34 0.96
N GLU A 31 17.76 8.19 1.84
CA GLU A 31 19.16 8.17 2.20
C GLU A 31 19.50 6.94 3.06
N LYS A 32 20.79 6.64 3.19
CA LYS A 32 21.25 5.51 4.01
C LYS A 32 20.76 5.65 5.45
N GLY A 33 19.97 4.66 5.90
CA GLY A 33 19.43 4.62 7.26
C GLY A 33 18.22 5.52 7.49
N GLU A 34 17.75 6.25 6.48
CA GLU A 34 16.56 7.09 6.57
C GLU A 34 15.30 6.24 6.77
N MET A 35 14.39 6.73 7.61
CA MET A 35 13.03 6.25 7.69
C MET A 35 12.10 7.38 7.26
N LYS A 36 11.30 7.13 6.22
CA LYS A 36 10.32 8.09 5.70
C LYS A 36 8.92 7.54 5.90
N ARG A 37 8.01 8.40 6.36
CA ARG A 37 6.58 8.12 6.37
C ARG A 37 6.01 8.53 5.01
N ILE A 38 5.24 7.63 4.42
CA ILE A 38 4.54 7.87 3.16
C ILE A 38 3.06 7.92 3.49
N GLU A 39 2.38 8.92 2.97
CA GLU A 39 0.94 9.04 3.07
C GLU A 39 0.35 8.75 1.69
N ALA A 40 -0.75 8.00 1.65
CA ALA A 40 -1.39 7.62 0.40
C ALA A 40 -2.88 7.41 0.60
N PHE A 41 -3.66 7.65 -0.44
CA PHE A 41 -5.03 7.18 -0.51
C PHE A 41 -5.07 5.84 -1.23
N VAL A 42 -5.79 4.88 -0.66
CA VAL A 42 -6.05 3.59 -1.29
C VAL A 42 -7.52 3.54 -1.66
N VAL A 43 -7.80 3.20 -2.91
CA VAL A 43 -9.14 3.03 -3.44
C VAL A 43 -9.32 1.57 -3.77
N ILE A 44 -10.33 0.95 -3.18
CA ILE A 44 -10.70 -0.45 -3.42
C ILE A 44 -12.20 -0.53 -3.76
N ASP A 45 -12.60 -1.59 -4.45
CA ASP A 45 -14.01 -1.87 -4.65
C ASP A 45 -14.68 -2.22 -3.31
N PRO A 46 -15.85 -1.64 -2.98
CA PRO A 46 -16.58 -1.98 -1.76
C PRO A 46 -16.91 -3.47 -1.62
N SER A 47 -17.10 -4.19 -2.72
CA SER A 47 -17.35 -5.63 -2.73
C SER A 47 -16.15 -6.47 -2.26
N SER A 48 -14.94 -5.92 -2.33
CA SER A 48 -13.73 -6.56 -1.80
C SER A 48 -13.59 -6.46 -0.28
N VAL A 49 -14.49 -5.73 0.39
CA VAL A 49 -14.51 -5.53 1.84
C VAL A 49 -15.50 -6.51 2.46
N GLU A 50 -15.06 -7.75 2.67
CA GLU A 50 -15.87 -8.79 3.30
C GLU A 50 -15.84 -8.65 4.83
N ASN A 51 -17.01 -8.73 5.49
CA ASN A 51 -17.12 -8.57 6.94
C ASN A 51 -16.47 -7.27 7.48
N GLY A 52 -16.43 -6.21 6.66
CA GLY A 52 -15.83 -4.93 7.04
C GLY A 52 -14.31 -4.86 6.94
N VAL A 53 -13.65 -5.88 6.37
CA VAL A 53 -12.19 -5.90 6.18
C VAL A 53 -11.84 -6.40 4.78
N ALA A 54 -10.92 -5.72 4.11
CA ALA A 54 -10.26 -6.23 2.91
C ALA A 54 -8.79 -6.50 3.21
N GLN A 55 -8.23 -7.61 2.73
CA GLN A 55 -6.78 -7.82 2.76
C GLN A 55 -6.16 -7.13 1.55
N ALA A 56 -5.23 -6.20 1.79
CA ALA A 56 -4.52 -5.51 0.73
C ALA A 56 -3.04 -5.85 0.75
N THR A 57 -2.50 -6.16 -0.43
CA THR A 57 -1.06 -6.38 -0.62
C THR A 57 -0.47 -5.17 -1.30
N PHE A 58 0.53 -4.57 -0.67
CA PHE A 58 1.32 -3.48 -1.20
C PHE A 58 2.64 -4.02 -1.71
N GLU A 59 3.08 -3.53 -2.86
CA GLU A 59 4.35 -3.90 -3.46
C GLU A 59 5.24 -2.66 -3.57
N LEU A 60 6.46 -2.76 -3.05
CA LEU A 60 7.52 -1.80 -3.28
C LEU A 60 8.42 -2.32 -4.40
N SER A 61 8.56 -1.54 -5.46
CA SER A 61 9.46 -1.84 -6.57
C SER A 61 10.69 -0.95 -6.49
N PHE A 62 11.85 -1.54 -6.22
CA PHE A 62 13.12 -0.81 -6.10
C PHE A 62 13.79 -0.67 -7.46
N GLY A 63 14.37 0.49 -7.75
CA GLY A 63 15.07 0.75 -9.02
C GLY A 63 16.25 -0.20 -9.30
N THR A 64 16.72 -0.94 -8.30
CA THR A 64 17.74 -1.99 -8.41
C THR A 64 17.19 -3.36 -8.85
N GLY A 65 15.88 -3.47 -9.12
CA GLY A 65 15.22 -4.68 -9.60
C GLY A 65 14.66 -5.61 -8.51
N GLY A 66 14.68 -5.19 -7.25
CA GLY A 66 14.06 -5.92 -6.15
C GLY A 66 12.60 -5.53 -5.93
N THR A 67 11.79 -6.47 -5.44
CA THR A 67 10.41 -6.20 -4.99
C THR A 67 10.22 -6.68 -3.56
N GLU A 68 9.52 -5.88 -2.75
CA GLU A 68 9.08 -6.29 -1.41
C GLU A 68 7.56 -6.18 -1.30
N ARG A 69 6.93 -7.15 -0.62
CA ARG A 69 5.47 -7.17 -0.44
C ARG A 69 5.09 -7.11 1.02
N PHE A 70 4.01 -6.38 1.29
CA PHE A 70 3.47 -6.19 2.63
C PHE A 70 1.96 -6.33 2.60
N ASP A 71 1.43 -7.13 3.51
CA ASP A 71 0.00 -7.33 3.66
C ASP A 71 -0.53 -6.49 4.82
N PHE A 72 -1.56 -5.69 4.54
CA PHE A 72 -2.25 -4.88 5.54
C PHE A 72 -3.77 -5.04 5.42
N PRO A 73 -4.48 -5.21 6.54
CA PRO A 73 -5.93 -5.15 6.52
C PRO A 73 -6.39 -3.70 6.30
N ILE A 74 -7.24 -3.48 5.30
CA ILE A 74 -7.98 -2.25 5.10
C ILE A 74 -9.32 -2.38 5.80
N LEU A 75 -9.59 -1.47 6.73
CA LEU A 75 -10.86 -1.43 7.45
C LEU A 75 -11.90 -0.66 6.62
N GLY A 76 -13.01 -1.33 6.36
CA GLY A 76 -14.18 -0.71 5.75
C GLY A 76 -14.96 0.18 6.72
N PRO A 77 -15.92 0.95 6.20
CA PRO A 77 -16.83 1.72 7.05
C PRO A 77 -17.63 0.79 7.98
N SER A 78 -17.69 1.14 9.27
CA SER A 78 -18.60 0.53 10.24
C SER A 78 -20.03 1.06 10.01
N GLY A 79 -20.74 0.53 9.01
CA GLY A 79 -22.10 0.95 8.63
C GLY A 79 -23.06 -0.23 8.40
N PRO A 80 -24.39 0.01 8.41
CA PRO A 80 -25.43 -1.04 8.48
C PRO A 80 -25.53 -1.82 7.17
N GLY A 81 -24.64 -2.80 7.01
CA GLY A 81 -24.63 -3.80 5.94
C GLY A 81 -23.90 -5.09 6.34
N GLN A 82 -23.44 -5.20 7.59
CA GLN A 82 -22.92 -6.43 8.16
C GLN A 82 -24.11 -7.34 8.53
N THR A 83 -24.63 -8.09 7.55
CA THR A 83 -25.43 -9.27 7.87
C THR A 83 -24.53 -10.25 8.62
N ARG A 84 -24.80 -10.40 9.91
CA ARG A 84 -24.35 -11.52 10.73
C ARG A 84 -24.97 -12.83 10.25
#